data_AF-A0A7R6VNB9-F1
#
_entry.id   AF-A0A7R6VNB9-F1
#
_cell.length_a   1.000
_cell.length_b   1.000
_cell.length_c   1.000
_cell.angle_alpha   90.00
_cell.angle_beta   90.00
_cell.angle_gamma   90.00
#
_symmetry.space_group_name_H-M   'P 1'
#
loop_
_entity.id
_entity.type
_entity.pdbx_description
1 polymer ?
#
loop_
_entity_poly.entity_id
_entity_poly.type
_entity_poly.pdbx_seq_one_letter_code
_entity_poly.pdbx_strand_id
1 'polypeptide(L)' 'MAYTYEVTEELGILFKVGYEYEYEKSDSEKSHDTGFVYAAGFEYAIDPAWKIIGEYEKSTINGPKGDMITLGIMYNFDL' A
#
# COMPACT_ATOMS: atom_id res chain seq x y z
N MET A 1 3.71 -5.70 6.68
CA MET A 1 3.32 -5.04 7.95
C MET A 1 2.75 -3.68 7.62
N ALA A 2 1.65 -3.30 8.26
CA ALA A 2 1.02 -1.99 8.13
C ALA A 2 0.89 -1.37 9.53
N TYR A 3 1.13 -0.07 9.64
CA TYR A 3 1.01 0.68 10.89
C TYR A 3 0.47 2.07 10.60
N THR A 4 -0.58 2.45 11.32
CA THR A 4 -1.16 3.80 11.25
C THR A 4 -0.83 4.56 12.53
N TYR A 5 -0.24 5.73 12.37
CA TYR A 5 -0.06 6.70 13.44
C TYR A 5 -1.21 7.71 13.39
N GLU A 6 -2.07 7.71 14.41
CA GLU A 6 -3.16 8.67 14.52
C GLU A 6 -2.62 10.04 14.92
N VAL A 7 -2.79 11.02 14.03
CA VAL A 7 -2.37 12.41 14.26
C VAL A 7 -3.50 13.18 14.94
N THR A 8 -4.74 12.92 14.54
CA THR A 8 -5.97 13.43 15.15
C THR A 8 -7.02 12.31 15.19
N GLU A 9 -8.21 12.59 15.74
CA GLU A 9 -9.34 11.64 15.70
C GLU A 9 -9.80 11.30 14.27
N GLU A 10 -9.52 12.20 13.31
CA GLU A 10 -9.96 12.05 11.92
C GLU A 10 -8.80 11.68 10.98
N LEU A 11 -7.56 12.05 11.30
CA LEU A 11 -6.40 11.90 10.42
C LEU A 11 -5.38 10.91 10.96
N GLY A 12 -5.04 9.92 10.13
CA GLY A 12 -3.96 8.97 10.36
C GLY A 12 -2.89 9.05 9.27
N ILE A 13 -1.63 8.81 9.64
CA ILE A 13 -0.54 8.57 8.69
C ILE A 13 -0.24 7.07 8.68
N LEU A 14 -0.33 6.46 7.51
CA LEU A 14 -0.15 5.04 7.31
C LEU A 14 1.23 4.75 6.72
N PHE A 15 1.92 3.77 7.29
CA PHE A 15 3.17 3.23 6.80
C PHE A 15 3.03 1.73 6.57
N LYS A 16 3.51 1.25 5.43
CA LYS A 16 3.56 -0.17 5.08
C LYS A 16 4.95 -0.55 4.63
N VAL A 17 5.36 -1.75 5.03
CA VAL A 17 6.56 -2.41 4.52
C VAL A 17 6.23 -3.87 4.25
N GLY A 18 6.71 -4.41 3.15
CA GLY A 18 6.39 -5.76 2.70
C GLY A 18 7.53 -6.37 1.89
N TYR A 19 7.42 -7.68 1.70
CA TYR A 19 8.22 -8.41 0.73
C TYR A 19 7.36 -8.64 -0.50
N GLU A 20 7.96 -8.48 -1.68
CA GLU A 20 7.30 -8.63 -2.96
C GLU A 20 7.99 -9.72 -3.79
N TYR A 21 7.17 -10.43 -4.57
CA TYR A 21 7.61 -11.44 -5.53
C TYR A 21 6.99 -11.07 -6.87
N GLU A 22 7.84 -10.73 -7.84
CA GLU A 22 7.42 -10.40 -9.19
C GLU A 22 7.60 -11.61 -10.11
N TYR A 23 6.54 -11.94 -10.85
CA TYR A 23 6.53 -12.96 -11.88
C TYR A 23 6.22 -12.28 -13.22
N GLU A 24 7.18 -12.29 -14.14
CA GLU A 24 6.96 -11.81 -15.50
C GLU A 24 6.97 -12.98 -16.49
N LYS A 25 6.00 -12.98 -17.40
CA LYS A 25 5.92 -13.96 -18.49
C LYS A 25 5.90 -13.23 -19.82
N SER A 26 6.96 -13.39 -20.59
CA SER A 26 7.01 -12.99 -21.99
C SER A 26 6.96 -14.23 -22.88
N ASP A 27 6.68 -14.06 -24.18
CA ASP A 27 6.48 -15.16 -25.15
C ASP A 27 7.69 -16.12 -25.23
N SER A 28 8.87 -15.70 -24.77
CA SER A 28 10.11 -16.48 -24.89
C SER A 28 10.86 -16.74 -23.58
N GLU A 29 10.54 -16.04 -22.48
CA GLU A 29 11.25 -16.19 -21.20
C GLU A 29 10.34 -15.96 -19.99
N LYS A 30 10.68 -16.64 -18.88
CA LYS A 30 10.08 -16.44 -17.55
C LYS A 30 11.15 -15.88 -16.64
N SER A 31 10.95 -14.66 -16.14
CA SER A 31 11.80 -14.07 -15.10
C SER A 31 11.02 -14.01 -13.78
N HIS A 32 11.77 -14.07 -12.69
CA HIS A 32 11.25 -13.85 -11.36
C HIS A 32 12.23 -12.96 -10.61
N ASP A 33 11.70 -11.99 -9.88
CA ASP A 33 12.51 -11.15 -9.02
C ASP A 33 11.83 -11.00 -7.66
N THR A 34 12.64 -10.71 -6.65
CA THR A 34 12.20 -10.54 -5.28
C THR A 34 12.77 -9.28 -4.70
N GLY A 35 11.95 -8.57 -3.92
CA GLY A 35 12.39 -7.35 -3.30
C GLY A 35 11.53 -6.95 -2.12
N PHE A 36 11.70 -5.71 -1.73
CA PHE A 36 10.93 -5.06 -0.70
C PHE A 36 10.05 -3.98 -1.29
N VAL A 37 8.85 -3.88 -0.76
CA VAL A 37 7.90 -2.82 -1.04
C VAL A 37 7.71 -1.98 0.21
N TYR A 38 7.61 -0.67 0.04
CA TYR A 38 7.24 0.25 1.10
C TYR A 38 6.19 1.23 0.61
N ALA A 39 5.23 1.55 1.47
CA ALA A 39 4.19 2.52 1.18
C ALA A 39 4.05 3.51 2.31
N ALA A 40 3.68 4.73 1.96
CA ALA A 40 3.27 5.76 2.89
C ALA A 40 1.98 6.40 2.39
N GLY A 41 1.09 6.73 3.31
CA GLY A 41 -0.22 7.24 2.98
C GLY A 41 -0.88 7.98 4.14
N PHE A 42 -2.10 8.42 3.87
CA PHE A 42 -2.97 9.04 4.85
C PHE A 42 -4.32 8.33 4.90
N GLU A 43 -4.91 8.33 6.08
CA GLU A 43 -6.27 7.92 6.33
C GLU A 43 -7.07 9.13 6.81
N TYR A 44 -8.31 9.25 6.33
CA TYR A 44 -9.26 10.27 6.77
C TYR A 44 -10.57 9.62 7.18
N ALA A 45 -10.97 9.73 8.44
CA ALA A 45 -12.25 9.26 8.94
C ALA A 45 -13.37 10.19 8.44
N ILE A 46 -14.34 9.61 7.73
CA ILE A 46 -15.58 10.32 7.37
C ILE A 46 -16.56 10.22 8.54
N ASP A 47 -16.63 9.04 9.14
CA ASP A 47 -17.44 8.72 10.31
C ASP A 47 -16.79 7.53 11.07
N PRO A 48 -17.33 7.08 12.22
CA PRO A 48 -16.72 5.99 12.98
C PRO A 48 -16.55 4.67 12.19
N ALA A 49 -17.42 4.43 11.21
CA ALA A 49 -17.44 3.20 10.42
C ALA A 49 -16.61 3.31 9.13
N TRP A 50 -16.41 4.50 8.56
CA TRP A 50 -15.80 4.68 7.24
C TRP A 50 -14.59 5.60 7.24
N LYS A 51 -13.53 5.16 6.56
CA LYS A 51 -12.32 5.94 6.29
C LYS A 51 -12.01 5.99 4.78
N ILE A 52 -11.46 7.11 4.31
CA ILE A 52 -10.79 7.21 3.01
C ILE A 52 -9.31 6.97 3.23
N ILE A 53 -8.67 6.28 2.29
CA ILE A 53 -7.23 5.99 2.32
C ILE A 53 -6.59 6.41 1.01
N GLY A 54 -5.47 7.13 1.10
CA GLY A 54 -4.63 7.47 -0.03
C GLY A 54 -3.21 7.06 0.24
N GLU A 55 -2.61 6.29 -0.67
CA GLU A 55 -1.30 5.69 -0.47
C GLU A 55 -0.44 5.81 -1.71
N TYR A 56 0.85 6.03 -1.48
CA TYR A 56 1.88 5.88 -2.49
C TYR A 56 2.79 4.72 -2.07
N GLU A 57 2.93 3.76 -2.97
CA GLU A 57 3.71 2.54 -2.80
C GLU A 57 4.86 2.51 -3.80
N LYS A 58 6.03 2.09 -3.32
CA LYS A 58 7.24 1.97 -4.10
C LYS A 58 7.92 0.63 -3.87
N SER A 59 8.29 0.01 -4.98
CA SER A 59 9.03 -1.24 -5.06
C SER A 59 10.55 -0.97 -5.11
N THR A 60 11.34 -1.95 -4.64
CA THR A 60 12.81 -1.95 -4.80
C THR A 60 13.29 -2.86 -5.92
N ILE A 61 12.39 -3.65 -6.52
CA ILE A 61 12.66 -4.41 -7.73
C ILE A 61 12.85 -3.43 -8.89
N ASN A 62 13.96 -3.57 -9.62
CA ASN A 62 14.21 -2.79 -10.84
C ASN A 62 13.50 -3.46 -12.02
N GLY A 63 12.17 -3.39 -12.04
CA GLY A 63 11.32 -3.92 -13.10
C GLY A 63 10.64 -2.82 -13.93
N PRO A 64 9.87 -3.18 -14.97
CA PRO A 64 9.04 -2.23 -15.70
C PRO A 64 7.86 -1.70 -14.87
N LYS A 65 7.54 -2.34 -13.74
CA LYS A 65 6.55 -1.85 -12.80
C LYS A 65 7.12 -0.65 -12.03
N GLY A 66 6.49 0.50 -12.25
CA GLY A 66 6.78 1.73 -11.53
C GLY A 66 6.07 1.80 -10.18
N ASP A 67 6.10 3.00 -9.60
CA ASP A 67 5.41 3.29 -8.35
C ASP A 67 3.89 3.20 -8.51
N MET A 68 3.19 2.84 -7.44
CA MET A 68 1.73 2.73 -7.41
C MET A 68 1.12 3.81 -6.52
N ILE A 69 0.06 4.46 -7.00
CA ILE A 69 -0.80 5.33 -6.18
C ILE A 69 -2.14 4.64 -6.02
N THR A 70 -2.59 4.48 -4.78
CA THR A 70 -3.87 3.87 -4.43
C THR A 70 -4.76 4.89 -3.75
N LEU A 71 -6.04 4.92 -4.15
CA LEU A 71 -7.11 5.61 -3.44
C LEU A 71 -8.20 4.59 -3.13
N GLY A 72 -8.62 4.52 -1.88
CA GLY A 72 -9.57 3.51 -1.42
C GLY A 72 -10.49 4.01 -0.32
N ILE A 73 -11.43 3.14 0.04
CA ILE A 73 -12.35 3.31 1.17
C ILE A 73 -12.18 2.09 2.08
N MET A 74 -12.12 2.32 3.38
CA MET A 74 -11.97 1.32 4.42
C MET A 74 -13.18 1.33 5.34
N TYR A 75 -13.66 0.15 5.72
CA TYR A 75 -14.72 -0.03 6.70
C TYR A 75 -14.13 -0.55 8.01
N ASN A 76 -14.40 0.14 9.12
CA ASN A 76 -14.02 -0.29 10.46
C ASN A 76 -15.12 -1.17 11.03
N PHE A 77 -14.76 -2.40 11.41
CA PHE A 77 -15.65 -3.28 12.14
C PHE A 77 -15.52 -2.97 13.64
N ASP A 78 -16.62 -2.54 14.27
CA ASP A 78 -16.75 -2.61 15.72
C ASP A 78 -16.87 -4.09 16.12
N LEU A 79 -15.96 -4.58 16.96
CA LEU A 79 -15.87 -5.97 17.38
C LEU A 79 -16.08 -6.11 18.89
#